data_AF-A0A8S1CQF6-F1
#
_entry.id   AF-A0A8S1CQF6-F1
#
_cell.length_a   1.000
_cell.length_b   1.000
_cell.length_c   1.000
_cell.angle_alpha   90.00
_cell.angle_beta   90.00
_cell.angle_gamma   90.00
#
_symmetry.space_group_name_H-M   'P 1'
#
loop_
_entity.id
_entity.type
_entity.pdbx_description
1 polymer ?
#
loop_
_entity_poly.entity_id
_entity_poly.type
_entity_poly.pdbx_seq_one_letter_code
_entity_poly.pdbx_strand_id
1 'polypeptide(L)'
;MAELSNSLKISCNWRITNEKKIKNAVTLIDSSKIVDIDEIVTLDSCIALSRQEEDDQLEVSVELTDPKISIKGVWIVSEAKVLELFGRLGEYESTTNAVNTDDCDDEDEMQVYRAKLTPKVSTRKCSIRFAGAARRNEMWILGMGIVVEPCSVLNESVSMAERVENILLESKVPLTKNAESFKEIVMSQPSFQVK
;
A
#
# COMPACT_ATOMS: atom_id res chain seq x y z
N MET A 1 1.02 -0.20 22.78
CA MET A 1 1.41 0.87 21.83
C MET A 1 2.88 0.73 21.41
N ALA A 2 3.83 0.46 22.32
CA ALA A 2 5.26 0.30 21.97
C ALA A 2 5.63 -0.96 21.17
N GLU A 3 4.83 -2.02 21.17
CA GLU A 3 5.18 -3.27 20.49
C GLU A 3 4.86 -3.27 18.97
N LEU A 4 3.93 -2.44 18.52
CA LEU A 4 3.50 -2.42 17.11
C LEU A 4 4.49 -1.71 16.19
N SER A 5 5.24 -0.71 16.68
CA SER A 5 6.16 0.09 15.86
C SER A 5 7.36 -0.68 15.33
N ASN A 6 7.74 -1.79 15.98
CA ASN A 6 8.83 -2.67 15.51
C ASN A 6 8.38 -3.60 14.38
N SER A 7 7.08 -3.71 14.14
CA SER A 7 6.51 -4.63 13.16
C SER A 7 6.33 -4.02 11.77
N LEU A 8 6.92 -2.85 11.50
CA LEU A 8 6.74 -2.09 10.27
C LEU A 8 8.07 -1.74 9.59
N LYS A 9 8.19 -2.20 8.34
CA LYS A 9 9.16 -1.71 7.36
C LYS A 9 8.45 -0.78 6.40
N ILE A 10 9.06 0.37 6.16
CA ILE A 10 8.56 1.34 5.19
C ILE A 10 9.72 1.97 4.44
N SER A 11 9.54 2.18 3.14
CA SER A 11 10.49 2.86 2.27
C SER A 11 9.77 3.81 1.32
N CYS A 12 10.49 4.85 0.90
CA CYS A 12 10.07 5.83 -0.10
C CYS A 12 11.20 5.96 -1.12
N ASN A 13 10.88 6.03 -2.42
CA ASN A 13 11.88 6.23 -3.46
C ASN A 13 12.33 7.69 -3.61
N TRP A 14 11.52 8.65 -3.19
CA TRP A 14 11.91 10.07 -3.14
C TRP A 14 12.72 10.41 -1.89
N ARG A 15 13.56 11.45 -1.98
CA ARG A 15 14.40 11.91 -0.87
C ARG A 15 13.57 12.74 0.10
N ILE A 16 13.76 12.51 1.39
CA ILE A 16 13.20 13.37 2.44
C ILE A 16 14.13 14.57 2.65
N THR A 17 13.59 15.80 2.60
CA THR A 17 14.38 17.04 2.60
C THR A 17 14.34 17.83 3.91
N ASN A 18 13.42 17.53 4.83
CA ASN A 18 13.24 18.28 6.07
C ASN A 18 13.81 17.59 7.32
N GLU A 19 14.94 16.86 7.17
CA GLU A 19 15.68 16.16 8.24
C GLU A 19 14.88 15.10 9.03
N LYS A 20 13.68 14.74 8.55
CA LYS A 20 12.85 13.69 9.14
C LYS A 20 13.10 12.33 8.50
N LYS A 21 12.49 11.30 9.08
CA LYS A 21 12.45 9.94 8.54
C LYS A 21 11.04 9.62 8.07
N ILE A 22 10.93 8.72 7.10
CA ILE A 22 9.62 8.27 6.58
C ILE A 22 8.73 7.73 7.70
N LYS A 23 9.33 7.11 8.73
CA LYS A 23 8.62 6.61 9.91
C LYS A 23 7.92 7.69 10.73
N ASN A 24 8.38 8.95 10.66
CA ASN A 24 7.71 10.06 11.35
C ASN A 24 6.30 10.29 10.79
N ALA A 25 6.10 10.06 9.49
CA ALA A 25 4.81 10.25 8.84
C ALA A 25 3.83 9.09 9.08
N VAL A 26 4.21 8.03 9.81
CA VAL A 26 3.41 6.81 9.88
C VAL A 26 2.92 6.49 11.28
N THR A 27 1.62 6.23 11.37
CA THR A 27 0.95 5.72 12.56
C THR A 27 0.30 4.38 12.26
N LEU A 28 0.55 3.38 13.11
CA LEU A 28 -0.17 2.11 13.06
C LEU A 28 -1.49 2.23 13.81
N ILE A 29 -2.59 1.86 13.16
CA ILE A 29 -3.95 2.00 13.66
C ILE A 29 -4.57 0.61 13.78
N ASP A 30 -5.01 0.25 14.97
CA ASP A 30 -5.79 -0.98 15.16
C ASP A 30 -7.19 -0.80 14.54
N SER A 31 -7.61 -1.73 13.70
CA SER A 31 -8.93 -1.70 13.03
C SER A 31 -10.13 -1.68 13.98
N SER A 32 -9.95 -2.08 15.24
CA SER A 32 -10.98 -1.98 16.29
C SER A 32 -11.16 -0.56 16.82
N LYS A 33 -10.20 0.34 16.57
CA LYS A 33 -10.24 1.74 16.99
C LYS A 33 -10.82 2.60 15.87
N ILE A 34 -11.70 3.51 16.27
CA ILE A 34 -12.08 4.64 15.45
C ILE A 34 -11.02 5.71 15.69
N VAL A 35 -10.26 6.05 14.65
CA VAL A 35 -9.24 7.11 14.69
C VAL A 35 -9.67 8.17 13.71
N ASP A 36 -9.73 9.41 14.17
CA ASP A 36 -9.93 10.54 13.28
C ASP A 36 -8.67 10.76 12.46
N ILE A 37 -8.83 11.04 11.16
CA ILE A 37 -7.70 11.24 10.27
C ILE A 37 -6.88 12.47 10.68
N ASP A 38 -7.53 13.45 11.31
CA ASP A 38 -6.90 14.67 11.79
C ASP A 38 -5.96 14.38 12.96
N GLU A 39 -6.16 13.28 13.71
CA GLU A 39 -5.24 12.82 14.76
C GLU A 39 -3.95 12.20 14.20
N ILE A 40 -3.93 11.83 12.92
CA ILE A 40 -2.75 11.28 12.24
C ILE A 40 -1.81 12.41 11.81
N VAL A 41 -2.33 13.62 11.64
CA VAL A 41 -1.58 14.78 11.16
C VAL A 41 -1.10 15.61 12.35
N THR A 42 0.21 15.65 12.51
CA THR A 42 0.90 16.49 13.50
C THR A 42 2.05 17.21 12.82
N LEU A 43 2.55 18.29 13.42
CA LEU A 43 3.76 18.96 12.91
C LEU A 43 4.95 18.00 12.82
N ASP A 44 5.00 16.96 13.65
CA ASP A 44 6.05 15.95 13.63
C ASP A 44 5.88 14.92 12.51
N SER A 45 4.66 14.64 12.06
CA SER A 45 4.40 13.68 10.98
C SER A 45 4.66 14.23 9.58
N CYS A 46 4.64 15.55 9.39
CA CYS A 46 4.82 16.16 8.07
C CYS A 46 6.23 15.93 7.50
N ILE A 47 6.35 15.24 6.36
CA ILE A 47 7.61 15.05 5.63
C ILE A 47 7.56 15.75 4.28
N ALA A 48 8.66 16.43 3.95
CA ALA A 48 8.88 17.03 2.64
C ALA A 48 9.71 16.07 1.79
N LEU A 49 9.25 15.82 0.56
CA LEU A 49 9.87 14.90 -0.39
C LEU A 49 10.34 15.67 -1.62
N SER A 50 11.48 15.29 -2.16
CA SER A 50 11.96 15.75 -3.45
C SER A 50 12.33 14.60 -4.37
N ARG A 51 11.95 14.75 -5.64
CA ARG A 51 12.25 13.81 -6.71
C ARG A 51 13.76 13.69 -6.90
N GLN A 52 14.25 12.47 -7.14
CA GLN A 52 15.67 12.20 -7.38
C GLN A 52 16.00 12.13 -8.87
N GLU A 53 15.15 11.45 -9.66
CA GLU A 53 15.32 11.31 -11.11
C GLU A 53 14.08 11.85 -11.84
N GLU A 54 14.24 12.43 -13.03
CA GLU A 54 13.14 13.13 -13.73
C GLU A 54 11.93 12.22 -14.02
N ASP A 55 12.14 10.93 -14.23
CA ASP A 55 11.07 9.98 -14.56
C ASP A 55 10.51 9.20 -13.36
N ASP A 56 10.98 9.48 -12.14
CA ASP A 56 10.55 8.75 -10.94
C ASP A 56 9.15 9.17 -10.47
N GLN A 57 8.19 8.24 -10.54
CA GLN A 57 6.92 8.37 -9.85
C GLN A 57 7.11 8.11 -8.35
N LEU A 58 6.59 9.00 -7.50
CA LEU A 58 6.64 8.82 -6.04
C LEU A 58 5.91 7.53 -5.63
N GLU A 59 6.63 6.62 -4.97
CA GLU A 59 6.14 5.36 -4.45
C GLU A 59 6.57 5.17 -2.99
N VAL A 60 5.60 4.83 -2.13
CA VAL A 60 5.82 4.43 -0.74
C VAL A 60 5.47 2.96 -0.59
N SER A 61 6.43 2.15 -0.16
CA SER A 61 6.26 0.71 0.09
C SER A 61 6.10 0.45 1.58
N VAL A 62 5.11 -0.36 1.94
CA VAL A 62 4.75 -0.72 3.32
C VAL A 62 4.81 -2.24 3.46
N GLU A 63 5.52 -2.74 4.47
CA GLU A 63 5.61 -4.16 4.80
C GLU A 63 5.53 -4.39 6.31
N LEU A 64 4.59 -5.23 6.74
CA LEU A 64 4.47 -5.70 8.11
C LEU A 64 5.37 -6.92 8.33
N THR A 65 6.21 -6.87 9.36
CA THR A 65 7.10 -7.98 9.72
C THR A 65 6.48 -8.96 10.69
N ASP A 66 5.41 -8.58 11.40
CA ASP A 66 4.67 -9.47 12.28
C ASP A 66 3.66 -10.28 11.46
N PRO A 67 3.77 -11.62 11.44
CA PRO A 67 2.87 -12.48 10.66
C PRO A 67 1.43 -12.53 11.21
N LYS A 68 1.20 -12.09 12.45
CA LYS A 68 -0.11 -12.15 13.12
C LYS A 68 -1.02 -10.99 12.77
N ILE A 69 -0.55 -10.02 11.98
CA ILE A 69 -1.31 -8.85 11.58
C ILE A 69 -1.26 -8.66 10.07
N SER A 70 -2.30 -8.06 9.51
CA SER A 70 -2.40 -7.70 8.10
C SER A 70 -2.90 -6.27 7.96
N ILE A 71 -2.51 -5.63 6.85
CA ILE A 71 -2.96 -4.32 6.40
C ILE A 71 -4.37 -4.48 5.82
N LYS A 72 -5.32 -3.81 6.45
CA LYS A 72 -6.72 -3.70 6.00
C LYS A 72 -6.98 -2.42 5.21
N GLY A 73 -6.16 -1.39 5.45
CA GLY A 73 -6.31 -0.12 4.77
C GLY A 73 -5.17 0.84 5.09
N VAL A 74 -5.07 1.87 4.27
CA VAL A 74 -4.07 2.94 4.40
C VAL A 74 -4.77 4.28 4.25
N TRP A 75 -4.72 5.09 5.29
CA TRP A 75 -5.12 6.49 5.25
C TRP A 75 -3.91 7.34 4.86
N ILE A 76 -4.10 8.30 3.95
CA ILE A 76 -3.05 9.23 3.52
C ILE A 76 -3.60 10.65 3.52
N VAL A 77 -2.81 11.57 4.07
CA VAL A 77 -3.01 13.01 3.95
C VAL A 77 -1.77 13.60 3.27
N SER A 78 -1.94 14.19 2.09
CA SER A 78 -0.84 14.67 1.24
C SER A 78 -1.33 15.69 0.22
N GLU A 79 -0.41 16.28 -0.54
CA GLU A 79 -0.76 17.14 -1.68
C GLU A 79 -1.23 16.36 -2.93
N ALA A 80 -1.18 15.03 -2.90
CA ALA A 80 -1.57 14.21 -4.05
C ALA A 80 -3.07 13.98 -4.11
N LYS A 81 -3.65 14.39 -5.25
CA LYS A 81 -5.07 14.19 -5.56
C LYS A 81 -5.41 12.76 -5.98
N VAL A 82 -4.47 12.02 -6.55
CA VAL A 82 -4.70 10.68 -7.09
C VAL A 82 -3.66 9.72 -6.52
N LEU A 83 -4.14 8.63 -5.92
CA LEU A 83 -3.31 7.61 -5.32
C LEU A 83 -3.64 6.25 -5.93
N GLU A 84 -2.62 5.45 -6.17
CA GLU A 84 -2.74 4.12 -6.76
C GLU A 84 -2.20 3.09 -5.77
N LEU A 85 -2.99 2.05 -5.49
CA LEU A 85 -2.61 0.96 -4.60
C LEU A 85 -2.13 -0.24 -5.43
N PHE A 86 -1.00 -0.78 -5.02
CA PHE A 86 -0.43 -2.01 -5.55
C PHE A 86 -0.29 -3.05 -4.44
N GLY A 87 -0.64 -4.29 -4.77
CA GLY A 87 -0.62 -5.42 -3.86
C GLY A 87 0.78 -5.95 -3.57
N ARG A 88 0.84 -7.12 -2.92
CA ARG A 88 2.10 -7.71 -2.42
C ARG A 88 3.09 -8.04 -3.55
N LEU A 89 2.58 -8.45 -4.70
CA LEU A 89 3.36 -8.88 -5.86
C LEU A 89 3.57 -7.73 -6.87
N GLY A 90 3.19 -6.50 -6.50
CA GLY A 90 3.22 -5.34 -7.39
C GLY A 90 2.05 -5.31 -8.39
N GLU A 91 1.03 -6.14 -8.19
CA GLU A 91 -0.20 -6.11 -8.96
C GLU A 91 -0.99 -4.83 -8.67
N TYR A 92 -1.51 -4.19 -9.70
CA TYR A 92 -2.37 -3.02 -9.54
C TYR A 92 -3.71 -3.45 -8.90
N GLU A 93 -4.11 -2.80 -7.82
CA GLU A 93 -5.37 -3.08 -7.14
C GLU A 93 -6.45 -2.05 -7.44
N SER A 94 -6.14 -0.76 -7.26
CA SER A 94 -7.12 0.32 -7.38
C SER A 94 -6.47 1.70 -7.51
N THR A 95 -7.22 2.64 -8.10
CA THR A 95 -6.96 4.08 -8.02
C THR A 95 -8.01 4.75 -7.12
N THR A 96 -7.57 5.68 -6.28
CA THR A 96 -8.42 6.47 -5.39
C THR A 96 -8.20 7.94 -5.66
N ASN A 97 -9.28 8.66 -5.97
CA ASN A 97 -9.28 10.11 -5.98
C ASN A 97 -9.44 10.61 -4.53
N ALA A 98 -8.45 11.35 -4.07
CA ALA A 98 -8.45 11.94 -2.74
C ALA A 98 -9.42 13.14 -2.68
N VAL A 99 -10.00 13.34 -1.50
CA VAL A 99 -10.96 14.41 -1.23
C VAL A 99 -10.18 15.59 -0.66
N ASN A 100 -10.42 16.80 -1.19
CA ASN A 100 -9.82 18.01 -0.66
C ASN A 100 -10.24 18.19 0.81
N THR A 101 -9.29 18.54 1.67
CA THR A 101 -9.56 18.84 3.08
C THR A 101 -9.84 20.31 3.32
N ASP A 102 -9.50 21.17 2.36
CA ASP A 102 -9.74 22.59 2.41
C ASP A 102 -10.94 22.97 1.53
N ASP A 103 -11.78 23.86 2.07
CA ASP A 103 -12.86 24.52 1.33
C ASP A 103 -12.38 25.87 0.76
N CYS A 104 -11.12 26.26 0.99
CA CYS A 104 -10.51 27.45 0.43
C CYS A 104 -10.14 27.25 -1.05
N ASP A 105 -10.89 27.93 -1.92
CA ASP A 105 -10.69 28.02 -3.37
C ASP A 105 -9.48 28.91 -3.78
N ASP A 106 -8.61 29.28 -2.83
CA ASP A 106 -7.44 30.11 -3.13
C ASP A 106 -6.37 29.25 -3.84
N GLU A 107 -6.15 29.55 -5.13
CA GLU A 107 -5.18 28.84 -5.99
C GLU A 107 -3.73 28.97 -5.52
N ASP A 108 -3.45 29.95 -4.65
CA ASP A 108 -2.12 30.21 -4.09
C ASP A 108 -1.83 29.42 -2.80
N GLU A 109 -2.82 28.74 -2.22
CA GLU A 109 -2.64 27.93 -1.01
C GLU A 109 -2.33 26.46 -1.31
N MET A 110 -1.58 25.84 -0.38
CA MET A 110 -1.17 24.44 -0.46
C MET A 110 -2.39 23.53 -0.37
N GLN A 111 -2.83 23.00 -1.51
CA GLN A 111 -3.99 22.12 -1.58
C GLN A 111 -3.68 20.75 -0.94
N VAL A 112 -4.42 20.42 0.13
CA VAL A 112 -4.25 19.19 0.89
C VAL A 112 -5.42 18.24 0.61
N TYR A 113 -5.09 16.96 0.42
CA TYR A 113 -6.06 15.93 0.12
C TYR A 113 -5.94 14.77 1.10
N ARG A 114 -7.09 14.15 1.40
CA ARG A 114 -7.20 12.93 2.18
C ARG A 114 -7.79 11.78 1.39
N ALA A 115 -7.28 10.58 1.61
CA ALA A 115 -7.79 9.37 0.98
C ALA A 115 -7.65 8.15 1.87
N LYS A 116 -8.57 7.20 1.67
CA LYS A 116 -8.49 5.85 2.21
C LYS A 116 -8.27 4.86 1.06
N LEU A 117 -7.14 4.19 1.08
CA LEU A 117 -6.87 3.05 0.20
C LEU A 117 -7.22 1.76 0.96
N THR A 118 -7.93 0.85 0.30
CA THR A 118 -8.35 -0.42 0.89
C THR A 118 -7.91 -1.55 -0.04
N PRO A 119 -6.93 -2.38 0.36
CA PRO A 119 -6.60 -3.59 -0.38
C PRO A 119 -7.83 -4.47 -0.60
N LYS A 120 -7.95 -5.11 -1.76
CA LYS A 120 -9.05 -6.04 -2.06
C LYS A 120 -9.07 -7.23 -1.10
N VAL A 121 -7.88 -7.66 -0.69
CA VAL A 121 -7.65 -8.70 0.31
C VAL A 121 -6.61 -8.18 1.28
N SER A 122 -6.83 -8.38 2.59
CA SER A 122 -5.88 -7.95 3.61
C SER A 122 -4.50 -8.55 3.34
N THR A 123 -3.49 -7.69 3.31
CA THR A 123 -2.13 -8.04 2.86
C THR A 123 -1.11 -7.65 3.91
N ARG A 124 0.08 -8.26 3.92
CA ARG A 124 1.19 -7.78 4.76
C ARG A 124 2.12 -6.82 4.05
N LYS A 125 1.94 -6.65 2.73
CA LYS A 125 2.76 -5.78 1.91
C LYS A 125 1.91 -5.13 0.83
N CYS A 126 2.11 -3.83 0.64
CA CYS A 126 1.55 -3.06 -0.46
C CYS A 126 2.48 -1.90 -0.80
N SER A 127 2.32 -1.32 -1.98
CA SER A 127 2.92 -0.03 -2.30
C SER A 127 1.84 0.95 -2.77
N ILE A 128 2.09 2.23 -2.50
CA ILE A 128 1.21 3.33 -2.89
C ILE A 128 1.99 4.24 -3.82
N ARG A 129 1.46 4.48 -5.02
CA ARG A 129 1.97 5.49 -5.94
C ARG A 129 1.14 6.74 -5.90
N PHE A 130 1.82 7.87 -5.94
CA PHE A 130 1.21 9.20 -5.91
C PHE A 130 1.14 9.69 -7.37
N ALA A 131 0.00 9.43 -8.02
CA ALA A 131 -0.19 9.76 -9.43
C ALA A 131 -0.24 11.29 -9.62
N GLY A 132 0.42 11.77 -10.68
CA GLY A 132 0.58 13.20 -10.93
C GLY A 132 1.69 13.88 -10.13
N ALA A 133 2.28 13.21 -9.13
CA ALA A 133 3.44 13.70 -8.40
C ALA A 133 4.62 13.99 -9.34
N ALA A 134 4.80 13.23 -10.42
CA ALA A 134 5.86 13.42 -11.41
C ALA A 134 5.82 14.77 -12.15
N ARG A 135 4.71 15.53 -12.08
CA ARG A 135 4.67 16.91 -12.59
C ARG A 135 5.25 17.92 -11.61
N ARG A 136 5.46 17.52 -10.36
CA ARG A 136 6.04 18.31 -9.28
C ARG A 136 7.40 17.73 -8.91
N ASN A 137 8.38 18.58 -8.63
CA ASN A 137 9.68 18.12 -8.13
C ASN A 137 9.67 17.85 -6.63
N GLU A 138 8.63 18.32 -5.95
CA GLU A 138 8.49 18.30 -4.51
C GLU A 138 7.06 17.91 -4.13
N MET A 139 6.91 17.26 -2.98
CA MET A 139 5.62 16.89 -2.44
C MET A 139 5.67 16.79 -0.93
N TRP A 140 4.57 17.12 -0.26
CA TRP A 140 4.38 16.85 1.15
C TRP A 140 3.47 15.65 1.43
N ILE A 141 3.90 14.80 2.35
CA ILE A 141 3.05 13.84 3.05
C ILE A 141 2.91 14.33 4.48
N LEU A 142 1.68 14.67 4.86
CA LEU A 142 1.36 15.26 6.16
C LEU A 142 1.13 14.17 7.22
N GLY A 143 0.59 13.03 6.81
CA GLY A 143 0.42 11.86 7.67
C GLY A 143 -0.07 10.63 6.91
N MET A 144 0.25 9.46 7.45
CA MET A 144 -0.16 8.17 6.93
C MET A 144 -0.58 7.23 8.07
N GLY A 145 -1.80 6.72 7.99
CA GLY A 145 -2.35 5.75 8.94
C GLY A 145 -2.41 4.36 8.34
N ILE A 146 -1.62 3.41 8.84
CA ILE A 146 -1.68 2.00 8.41
C ILE A 146 -2.67 1.28 9.31
N VAL A 147 -3.85 0.96 8.77
CA VAL A 147 -4.90 0.23 9.49
C VAL A 147 -4.58 -1.26 9.46
N VAL A 148 -4.37 -1.85 10.63
CA VAL A 148 -4.02 -3.26 10.79
C VAL A 148 -5.13 -4.03 11.49
N GLU A 149 -5.28 -5.30 11.14
CA GLU A 149 -6.18 -6.24 11.79
C GLU A 149 -5.46 -7.55 12.12
N PRO A 150 -5.94 -8.32 13.12
CA PRO A 150 -5.43 -9.65 13.37
C PRO A 150 -5.59 -10.55 12.15
N CYS A 151 -4.49 -11.18 11.73
CA CYS A 151 -4.47 -12.14 10.65
C CYS A 151 -4.57 -13.55 11.25
N SER A 152 -5.66 -14.25 10.96
CA SER A 152 -5.86 -15.65 11.38
C SER A 152 -5.15 -16.66 10.47
N VAL A 153 -4.43 -16.20 9.45
CA VAL A 153 -3.91 -17.08 8.39
C VAL A 153 -2.52 -17.60 8.75
N LEU A 154 -2.49 -18.82 9.30
CA LEU A 154 -1.28 -19.67 9.44
C LEU A 154 -0.85 -20.32 8.11
N ASN A 155 -1.35 -19.87 6.97
CA ASN A 155 -1.10 -20.53 5.68
C ASN A 155 -0.27 -19.63 4.75
N GLU A 156 1.01 -19.46 5.11
CA GLU A 156 2.04 -19.11 4.12
C GLU A 156 2.35 -20.27 3.16
N SER A 157 1.74 -21.44 3.36
CA SER A 157 2.05 -22.67 2.62
C SER A 157 1.20 -22.93 1.39
N VAL A 158 0.14 -22.15 1.11
CA VAL A 158 -0.66 -22.39 -0.10
C VAL A 158 0.08 -21.75 -1.27
N SER A 159 0.73 -22.61 -2.05
CA SER A 159 1.45 -22.24 -3.26
C SER A 159 0.53 -21.48 -4.22
N MET A 160 1.11 -20.60 -5.04
CA MET A 160 0.37 -19.90 -6.09
C MET A 160 -0.38 -20.90 -7.01
N ALA A 161 0.19 -22.08 -7.21
CA ALA A 161 -0.43 -23.17 -7.95
C ALA A 161 -1.74 -23.65 -7.31
N GLU A 162 -1.76 -23.89 -6.00
CA GLU A 162 -2.97 -24.30 -5.27
C GLU A 162 -4.04 -23.19 -5.26
N ARG A 163 -3.63 -21.92 -5.17
CA ARG A 163 -4.57 -20.79 -5.27
C ARG A 163 -5.23 -20.70 -6.65
N VAL A 164 -4.43 -20.85 -7.71
CA VAL A 164 -4.91 -20.87 -9.09
C VAL A 164 -5.85 -22.06 -9.30
N GLU A 165 -5.49 -23.24 -8.76
CA GLU A 165 -6.30 -24.44 -8.87
C GLU A 165 -7.66 -24.29 -8.18
N ASN A 166 -7.70 -23.73 -6.97
CA ASN A 166 -8.95 -23.48 -6.26
C ASN A 166 -9.87 -22.51 -7.02
N ILE A 167 -9.31 -21.42 -7.57
CA ILE A 167 -10.07 -20.45 -8.39
C ILE A 167 -10.62 -21.12 -9.65
N LEU A 168 -9.82 -21.96 -10.32
CA LEU A 168 -10.26 -22.69 -11.51
C LEU A 168 -11.39 -23.68 -11.19
N LEU A 169 -11.26 -24.43 -10.08
CA LEU A 169 -12.28 -25.37 -9.61
C LEU A 169 -13.61 -24.67 -9.27
N GLU A 170 -13.55 -23.48 -8.65
CA GLU A 170 -14.73 -22.69 -8.31
C GLU A 170 -15.40 -22.08 -9.55
N SER A 171 -14.63 -21.70 -10.57
CA SER A 171 -15.13 -21.01 -11.75
C SER A 171 -16.06 -21.87 -12.64
N LYS A 172 -15.97 -23.20 -12.55
CA LYS A 172 -16.67 -24.18 -13.42
C LYS A 172 -16.52 -23.92 -14.93
N VAL A 173 -15.57 -23.08 -15.35
CA VAL A 173 -15.29 -22.81 -16.75
C VAL A 173 -14.33 -23.89 -17.24
N PRO A 174 -14.66 -24.63 -18.32
CA PRO A 174 -13.74 -25.59 -18.90
C PRO A 174 -12.50 -24.85 -19.41
N LEU A 175 -11.32 -25.33 -19.02
CA LEU A 175 -10.05 -24.78 -19.47
C LEU A 175 -9.92 -24.93 -20.99
N THR A 176 -9.30 -23.95 -21.63
CA THR A 176 -8.89 -24.09 -23.03
C THR A 176 -7.65 -24.98 -23.11
N LYS A 177 -7.44 -25.66 -24.25
CA LYS A 177 -6.22 -26.47 -24.47
C LYS A 177 -4.93 -25.70 -24.18
N ASN A 178 -4.89 -24.42 -24.51
CA ASN A 178 -3.72 -23.57 -24.24
C ASN A 178 -3.51 -23.34 -22.73
N ALA A 179 -4.59 -23.17 -21.97
CA ALA A 179 -4.53 -23.03 -20.53
C ALA A 179 -4.13 -24.34 -19.82
N GLU A 180 -4.54 -25.48 -20.35
CA GLU A 180 -4.10 -26.81 -19.88
C GLU A 180 -2.60 -27.01 -20.11
N SER A 181 -2.10 -26.73 -21.31
CA SER A 181 -0.66 -26.82 -21.60
C SER A 181 0.17 -25.88 -20.74
N PHE A 182 -0.33 -24.68 -20.45
CA PHE A 182 0.36 -23.75 -19.55
C PHE A 182 0.35 -24.27 -18.10
N LYS A 183 -0.74 -24.87 -17.63
CA LYS A 183 -0.83 -25.50 -16.29
C LYS A 183 0.25 -26.57 -16.12
N GLU A 184 0.43 -27.44 -17.10
CA GLU A 184 1.46 -28.49 -17.09
C GLU A 184 2.88 -27.91 -17.00
N ILE A 185 3.15 -26.82 -17.73
CA ILE A 185 4.45 -26.13 -17.70
C ILE A 185 4.71 -25.52 -16.32
N VAL A 186 3.71 -24.88 -15.71
CA VAL A 186 3.87 -24.25 -14.39
C VAL A 186 4.07 -25.30 -13.29
N MET A 187 3.34 -26.42 -13.34
CA MET A 187 3.43 -27.49 -12.34
C MET A 187 4.72 -28.33 -12.44
N SER A 188 5.37 -28.34 -13.61
CA SER A 188 6.63 -29.06 -13.82
C SER A 188 7.87 -28.26 -13.43
N GLN A 189 7.74 -26.98 -13.04
CA GLN A 189 8.87 -26.18 -12.59
C GLN A 189 9.25 -26.45 -11.13
N PRO A 190 10.54 -26.68 -10.82
CA PRO A 190 11.01 -27.02 -9.48
C PRO A 190 10.86 -25.88 -8.46
N SER A 191 10.63 -24.64 -8.90
CA SER A 191 10.33 -23.48 -8.05
C SER A 191 8.91 -23.49 -7.46
N PHE A 192 8.03 -24.41 -7.89
CA PHE A 192 6.64 -24.53 -7.44
C PHE A 192 6.33 -25.86 -6.74
N GLN A 193 7.30 -26.78 -6.63
CA GLN A 193 7.15 -28.02 -5.89
C GLN A 193 7.70 -27.83 -4.47
N VAL A 194 6.82 -27.76 -3.48
CA VAL A 194 7.19 -27.77 -2.07
C VAL A 194 7.55 -29.22 -1.69
N LYS A 195 8.71 -29.41 -1.05
CA LYS A 195 9.05 -30.65 -0.33
C LYS A 195 8.30 -30.73 0.99
#